data_AF-T1GIU2-F1
#
_entry.id   AF-T1GIU2-F1
#
_cell.length_a   1.000
_cell.length_b   1.000
_cell.length_c   1.000
_cell.angle_alpha   90.00
_cell.angle_beta   90.00
_cell.angle_gamma   90.00
#
_symmetry.space_group_name_H-M   'P 1'
#
loop_
_entity.id
_entity.type
_entity.pdbx_description
1 polymer ?
#
loop_
_entity_poly.entity_id
_entity_poly.type
_entity_poly.pdbx_seq_one_letter_code
_entity_poly.pdbx_strand_id
1 'polypeptide(L)'
;MRQAALIFCRILAWIFILSEIFPGAQHNFLMLNCTDIRENEIYGRYLVSKNNLKKGDTIIEEIPIAIGPKLNTPALCLECFCKVSSLKDGSRCPKCLWPMCDECIASGAKIHKPECEIFSNGKQKFYPTSEDSVGCPQLDCITVLRVLLKKEEDPERWEKEVECMEYHDLARRTEVETWNADLNNVAKYLRGPCKLQRFSEDLIMQVIGILEVNAFEGRTAAGYVFRGLYPMTGILAHNCVPNTSRSIYPSENYRIRLRAMVDLKEGQQLNHSYTYTLSGTRYRQEHLKSGKFFICKCERCVDPTELGTHFSSFKCTKCEYG
;
A
#
# COMPACT_ATOMS: atom_id res chain seq x y z
N MET A 1 -36.90 -4.21 -24.94
CA MET A 1 -36.11 -4.90 -23.89
C MET A 1 -35.42 -6.20 -24.33
N ARG A 2 -35.93 -6.98 -25.30
CA ARG A 2 -35.26 -8.24 -25.73
C ARG A 2 -34.07 -8.08 -26.70
N GLN A 3 -33.96 -6.99 -27.47
CA GLN A 3 -32.82 -6.77 -28.38
C GLN A 3 -31.53 -6.29 -27.68
N ALA A 4 -31.63 -5.53 -26.58
CA ALA A 4 -30.47 -5.07 -25.82
C ALA A 4 -29.74 -6.22 -25.10
N ALA A 5 -30.48 -7.21 -24.60
CA ALA A 5 -29.93 -8.39 -23.93
C ALA A 5 -29.15 -9.32 -24.90
N LEU A 6 -29.58 -9.41 -26.16
CA LEU A 6 -28.91 -10.20 -27.20
C LEU A 6 -27.60 -9.58 -27.69
N ILE A 7 -27.49 -8.24 -27.67
CA ILE A 7 -26.25 -7.53 -27.99
C ILE A 7 -25.25 -7.66 -26.84
N PHE A 8 -25.71 -7.57 -25.59
CA PHE A 8 -24.85 -7.72 -24.40
C PHE A 8 -24.26 -9.14 -24.27
N CYS A 9 -25.06 -10.19 -24.54
CA CYS A 9 -24.57 -11.57 -24.56
C CYS A 9 -23.57 -11.85 -25.69
N ARG A 10 -23.71 -11.20 -26.86
CA ARG A 10 -22.77 -11.36 -27.97
C ARG A 10 -21.43 -10.66 -27.72
N ILE A 11 -21.44 -9.51 -27.03
CA ILE A 11 -20.21 -8.80 -26.64
C ILE A 11 -19.43 -9.59 -25.57
N LEU A 12 -20.11 -10.17 -24.57
CA LEU A 12 -19.47 -11.00 -23.55
C LEU A 12 -18.88 -12.30 -24.13
N ALA A 13 -19.57 -12.93 -25.09
CA ALA A 13 -19.05 -14.11 -25.79
C ALA A 13 -17.80 -13.80 -26.64
N TRP A 14 -17.73 -12.62 -27.24
CA TRP A 14 -16.54 -12.18 -27.99
C TRP A 14 -15.34 -11.87 -27.10
N ILE A 15 -15.57 -11.31 -25.91
CA ILE A 15 -14.50 -11.04 -24.92
C ILE A 15 -13.87 -12.35 -24.41
N PHE A 16 -14.68 -13.39 -24.19
CA PHE A 16 -14.17 -14.71 -23.78
C PHE A 16 -13.38 -15.40 -24.90
N ILE A 17 -13.86 -15.33 -26.15
CA ILE A 17 -13.17 -15.96 -27.29
C ILE A 17 -11.82 -15.26 -27.61
N LEU A 18 -11.74 -13.94 -27.44
CA LEU A 18 -10.47 -13.21 -27.65
C LEU A 18 -9.40 -13.52 -26.60
N SER A 19 -9.79 -13.92 -25.38
CA SER A 19 -8.85 -14.30 -24.31
C SER A 19 -8.15 -15.65 -24.53
N GLU A 20 -8.70 -16.53 -25.37
CA GLU A 20 -8.08 -17.83 -25.69
C GLU A 20 -7.17 -17.77 -26.93
N ILE A 21 -7.32 -16.75 -27.79
CA ILE A 21 -6.63 -16.69 -29.09
C ILE A 21 -5.34 -15.84 -29.04
N PHE A 22 -5.21 -14.92 -28.06
CA PHE A 22 -4.02 -14.07 -27.91
C PHE A 22 -3.53 -14.02 -26.46
N PRO A 23 -2.64 -14.94 -26.03
CA PRO A 23 -2.11 -14.98 -24.66
C PRO A 23 -1.11 -13.84 -24.33
N GLY A 24 -1.02 -12.80 -25.18
CA GLY A 24 -0.08 -11.68 -25.06
C GLY A 24 -0.70 -10.29 -25.28
N ALA A 25 -2.02 -10.15 -25.35
CA ALA A 25 -2.68 -8.84 -25.40
C ALA A 25 -2.71 -8.23 -23.99
N GLN A 26 -1.69 -7.45 -23.68
CA GLN A 26 -1.49 -6.74 -22.41
C GLN A 26 -2.77 -6.04 -21.93
N HIS A 27 -3.02 -6.19 -20.64
CA HIS A 27 -4.07 -5.57 -19.86
C HIS A 27 -4.01 -4.02 -19.91
N ASN A 28 -4.49 -3.41 -21.00
CA ASN A 28 -4.85 -2.00 -21.02
C ASN A 28 -6.15 -1.80 -20.23
N PHE A 29 -6.08 -1.95 -18.90
CA PHE A 29 -7.11 -1.40 -18.03
C PHE A 29 -6.95 0.11 -18.08
N LEU A 30 -7.88 0.79 -18.77
CA LEU A 30 -8.02 2.24 -18.75
C LEU A 30 -7.95 2.72 -17.29
N MET A 31 -6.82 3.30 -16.90
CA MET A 31 -6.73 4.01 -15.63
C MET A 31 -7.51 5.31 -15.81
N LEU A 32 -8.64 5.45 -15.10
CA LEU A 32 -9.24 6.76 -14.95
C LEU A 32 -8.28 7.61 -14.12
N ASN A 33 -7.86 8.74 -14.67
CA ASN A 33 -6.98 9.68 -13.98
C ASN A 33 -7.33 11.12 -14.34
N CYS A 34 -8.14 11.74 -13.48
CA CYS A 34 -8.56 13.14 -13.58
C CYS A 34 -7.59 14.09 -12.83
N THR A 35 -6.30 13.75 -12.74
CA THR A 35 -5.31 14.52 -11.97
C THR A 35 -4.09 14.93 -12.79
N ASP A 36 -3.52 16.08 -12.44
CA ASP A 36 -2.19 16.52 -12.86
C ASP A 36 -1.23 16.47 -11.67
N ILE A 37 0.05 16.25 -11.95
CA ILE A 37 1.13 16.31 -10.97
C ILE A 37 1.74 17.70 -11.04
N ARG A 38 1.88 18.35 -9.88
CA ARG A 38 2.66 19.59 -9.71
C ARG A 38 3.73 19.36 -8.65
N GLU A 39 4.67 20.28 -8.55
CA GLU A 39 5.78 20.19 -7.61
C GLU A 39 6.05 21.53 -6.92
N ASN A 40 6.39 21.50 -5.64
CA ASN A 40 6.91 22.65 -4.90
C ASN A 40 7.78 22.21 -3.71
N GLU A 41 8.44 23.17 -3.05
CA GLU A 41 9.35 22.91 -1.92
C GLU A 41 8.66 22.36 -0.66
N ILE A 42 7.33 22.49 -0.54
CA ILE A 42 6.59 22.09 0.67
C ILE A 42 6.16 20.63 0.59
N TYR A 43 5.60 20.22 -0.54
CA TYR A 43 5.02 18.89 -0.72
C TYR A 43 5.89 17.97 -1.56
N GLY A 44 6.96 18.49 -2.19
CA GLY A 44 7.53 17.83 -3.35
C GLY A 44 6.46 17.71 -4.42
N ARG A 45 6.27 16.50 -4.95
CA ARG A 45 5.20 16.20 -5.91
C ARG A 45 3.85 16.11 -5.20
N TYR A 46 2.82 16.72 -5.79
CA TYR A 46 1.45 16.67 -5.29
C TYR A 46 0.43 16.65 -6.42
N LEU A 47 -0.73 16.08 -6.15
CA LEU A 47 -1.83 16.01 -7.13
C LEU A 47 -2.73 17.24 -7.09
N VAL A 48 -3.18 17.68 -8.27
CA VAL A 48 -4.26 18.64 -8.45
C VAL A 48 -5.36 18.07 -9.34
N SER A 49 -6.58 18.58 -9.22
CA SER A 49 -7.68 18.21 -10.12
C SER A 49 -7.45 18.78 -11.53
N LYS A 50 -7.57 17.95 -12.57
CA LYS A 50 -7.49 18.38 -14.00
C LYS A 50 -8.70 19.17 -14.47
N ASN A 51 -9.83 19.00 -13.80
CA ASN A 51 -11.10 19.59 -14.17
C ASN A 51 -11.94 19.85 -12.91
N ASN A 52 -13.06 20.56 -13.08
CA ASN A 52 -14.06 20.65 -12.02
C ASN A 52 -14.68 19.27 -11.79
N LEU A 53 -14.74 18.82 -10.54
CA LEU A 53 -15.32 17.53 -10.13
C LEU A 53 -16.39 17.77 -9.07
N LYS A 54 -17.43 16.95 -9.08
CA LYS A 54 -18.47 16.95 -8.07
C LYS A 54 -18.15 15.98 -6.96
N LYS A 55 -18.68 16.28 -5.77
CA LYS A 55 -18.66 15.33 -4.65
C LYS A 55 -19.15 13.95 -5.12
N GLY A 56 -18.34 12.93 -4.85
CA GLY A 56 -18.62 11.53 -5.20
C GLY A 56 -17.95 11.05 -6.49
N ASP A 57 -17.49 11.95 -7.35
CA ASP A 57 -16.82 11.60 -8.61
C ASP A 57 -15.57 10.77 -8.35
N THR A 58 -15.34 9.76 -9.20
CA THR A 58 -14.10 8.98 -9.20
C THR A 58 -12.99 9.81 -9.84
N ILE A 59 -11.90 10.00 -9.11
CA ILE A 59 -10.73 10.80 -9.52
C ILE A 59 -9.66 9.89 -10.13
N ILE A 60 -9.35 8.79 -9.44
CA ILE A 60 -8.32 7.83 -9.82
C ILE A 60 -8.87 6.42 -9.67
N GLU A 61 -8.57 5.55 -10.64
CA GLU A 61 -8.65 4.10 -10.50
C GLU A 61 -7.30 3.46 -10.81
N GLU A 62 -6.72 2.74 -9.85
CA GLU A 62 -5.35 2.25 -9.94
C GLU A 62 -5.24 0.82 -9.37
N ILE A 63 -4.47 -0.04 -10.04
CA ILE A 63 -4.07 -1.35 -9.50
C ILE A 63 -2.72 -1.25 -8.81
N PRO A 64 -2.47 -1.99 -7.73
CA PRO A 64 -1.21 -1.90 -7.03
C PRO A 64 -0.04 -2.41 -7.88
N ILE A 65 1.17 -1.97 -7.57
CA ILE A 65 2.42 -2.63 -8.01
C ILE A 65 2.48 -4.01 -7.36
N ALA A 66 2.34 -4.05 -6.03
CA ALA A 66 2.30 -5.26 -5.24
C ALA A 66 1.45 -5.07 -3.98
N ILE A 67 0.96 -6.19 -3.45
CA ILE A 67 0.32 -6.28 -2.14
C ILE A 67 1.04 -7.33 -1.29
N GLY A 68 1.01 -7.16 0.03
CA GLY A 68 1.61 -8.11 0.94
C GLY A 68 1.37 -7.80 2.41
N PRO A 69 1.98 -8.57 3.33
CA PRO A 69 1.92 -8.28 4.75
C PRO A 69 2.55 -6.91 5.07
N LYS A 70 1.98 -6.24 6.06
CA LYS A 70 2.59 -5.05 6.67
C LYS A 70 3.57 -5.46 7.78
N LEU A 71 4.41 -4.54 8.24
CA LEU A 71 5.27 -4.77 9.38
C LEU A 71 4.45 -5.06 10.64
N ASN A 72 5.05 -5.79 11.59
CA ASN A 72 4.44 -6.11 12.88
C ASN A 72 3.09 -6.87 12.77
N THR A 73 2.91 -7.69 11.75
CA THR A 73 1.77 -8.62 11.66
C THR A 73 2.08 -9.95 12.36
N PRO A 74 1.07 -10.70 12.83
CA PRO A 74 1.25 -12.11 13.15
C PRO A 74 1.64 -12.90 11.89
N ALA A 75 1.93 -14.20 12.02
CA ALA A 75 2.10 -15.05 10.84
C ALA A 75 0.80 -15.11 10.02
N LEU A 76 0.90 -14.78 8.73
CA LEU A 76 -0.24 -14.72 7.81
C LEU A 76 -0.02 -15.69 6.64
N CYS A 77 -1.09 -16.26 6.12
CA CYS A 77 -1.06 -16.93 4.82
C CYS A 77 -0.60 -15.92 3.76
N LEU A 78 0.44 -16.28 3.01
CA LEU A 78 1.02 -15.40 1.98
C LEU A 78 0.11 -15.19 0.75
N GLU A 79 -1.02 -15.90 0.65
CA GLU A 79 -1.99 -15.72 -0.43
C GLU A 79 -3.18 -14.84 0.00
N CYS A 80 -3.89 -15.22 1.07
CA CYS A 80 -5.14 -14.56 1.46
C CYS A 80 -5.02 -13.66 2.70
N PHE A 81 -3.86 -13.60 3.34
CA PHE A 81 -3.56 -12.84 4.56
C PHE A 81 -4.33 -13.29 5.81
N CYS A 82 -5.01 -14.44 5.79
CA CYS A 82 -5.59 -15.00 7.00
C CYS A 82 -4.49 -15.34 8.01
N LYS A 83 -4.81 -15.29 9.31
CA LYS A 83 -3.85 -15.68 10.35
C LYS A 83 -3.61 -17.19 10.27
N VAL A 84 -2.34 -17.56 10.38
CA VAL A 84 -1.93 -18.97 10.49
C VAL A 84 -1.01 -19.12 11.71
N SER A 85 -0.97 -20.29 12.32
CA SER A 85 -0.08 -20.53 13.46
C SER A 85 1.37 -20.33 13.06
N SER A 86 2.12 -19.54 13.85
CA SER A 86 3.57 -19.37 13.71
C SER A 86 4.36 -20.51 14.36
N LEU A 87 3.69 -21.45 15.04
CA LEU A 87 4.32 -22.59 15.70
C LEU A 87 4.67 -23.69 14.70
N LYS A 88 5.28 -24.76 15.21
CA LYS A 88 5.81 -25.88 14.40
C LYS A 88 4.73 -26.65 13.63
N ASP A 89 3.52 -26.69 14.15
CA ASP A 89 2.35 -27.37 13.61
C ASP A 89 1.48 -26.49 12.70
N GLY A 90 1.85 -25.21 12.54
CA GLY A 90 1.09 -24.31 11.68
C GLY A 90 1.17 -24.70 10.20
N SER A 91 0.07 -24.49 9.47
CA SER A 91 0.00 -24.82 8.03
C SER A 91 1.03 -24.03 7.20
N ARG A 92 1.65 -24.71 6.23
CA ARG A 92 2.75 -24.21 5.39
C ARG A 92 2.58 -24.69 3.95
N CYS A 93 3.09 -23.89 3.01
CA CYS A 93 3.23 -24.31 1.62
C CYS A 93 4.09 -25.58 1.54
N PRO A 94 3.65 -26.66 0.86
CA PRO A 94 4.39 -27.92 0.79
C PRO A 94 5.70 -27.82 0.02
N LYS A 95 5.89 -26.78 -0.81
CA LYS A 95 7.09 -26.58 -1.63
C LYS A 95 8.18 -25.78 -0.90
N CYS A 96 7.84 -24.60 -0.38
CA CYS A 96 8.83 -23.70 0.24
C CYS A 96 8.77 -23.67 1.77
N LEU A 97 7.77 -24.30 2.39
CA LEU A 97 7.54 -24.31 3.84
C LEU A 97 7.28 -22.93 4.46
N TRP A 98 6.82 -21.95 3.66
CA TRP A 98 6.36 -20.66 4.17
C TRP A 98 4.87 -20.66 4.53
N PRO A 99 4.40 -19.72 5.38
CA PRO A 99 3.04 -19.74 5.91
C PRO A 99 1.96 -19.67 4.82
N MET A 100 1.07 -20.66 4.80
CA MET A 100 -0.09 -20.72 3.92
C MET A 100 -1.23 -21.45 4.64
N CYS A 101 -2.48 -21.10 4.37
CA CYS A 101 -3.62 -21.85 4.88
C CYS A 101 -4.01 -23.00 3.93
N ASP A 102 -4.68 -24.00 4.47
CA ASP A 102 -5.01 -25.23 3.75
C ASP A 102 -5.90 -24.97 2.53
N GLU A 103 -6.82 -24.00 2.61
CA GLU A 103 -7.70 -23.62 1.49
C GLU A 103 -6.90 -23.01 0.33
N CYS A 104 -5.89 -22.18 0.62
CA CYS A 104 -5.04 -21.58 -0.41
C CYS A 104 -4.04 -22.60 -0.98
N ILE A 105 -3.63 -23.60 -0.18
CA ILE A 105 -2.82 -24.73 -0.66
C ILE A 105 -3.65 -25.55 -1.67
N ALA A 106 -4.91 -25.86 -1.33
CA ALA A 106 -5.79 -26.67 -2.16
C ALA A 106 -6.24 -25.96 -3.46
N SER A 107 -6.48 -24.64 -3.41
CA SER A 107 -6.96 -23.86 -4.56
C SER A 107 -5.86 -23.40 -5.53
N GLY A 108 -4.59 -23.56 -5.17
CA GLY A 108 -3.44 -23.16 -5.98
C GLY A 108 -3.11 -21.67 -5.81
N ALA A 109 -1.98 -21.40 -5.18
CA ALA A 109 -1.50 -20.04 -4.92
C ALA A 109 -1.16 -19.28 -6.21
N LYS A 110 -1.61 -18.03 -6.32
CA LYS A 110 -1.30 -17.15 -7.45
C LYS A 110 -0.29 -16.08 -7.04
N ILE A 111 -0.54 -15.39 -5.94
CA ILE A 111 0.28 -14.27 -5.45
C ILE A 111 1.60 -14.79 -4.84
N HIS A 112 1.55 -15.87 -4.08
CA HIS A 112 2.73 -16.46 -3.43
C HIS A 112 3.68 -17.18 -4.41
N LYS A 113 3.22 -17.54 -5.61
CA LYS A 113 3.98 -18.42 -6.52
C LYS A 113 5.41 -17.92 -6.85
N PRO A 114 5.65 -16.63 -7.19
CA PRO A 114 6.99 -16.16 -7.54
C PRO A 114 8.00 -16.26 -6.38
N GLU A 115 7.59 -15.86 -5.17
CA GLU A 115 8.42 -15.96 -3.97
C GLU A 115 8.61 -17.41 -3.51
N CYS A 116 7.64 -18.29 -3.74
CA CYS A 116 7.76 -19.73 -3.47
C CYS A 116 8.95 -20.37 -4.19
N GLU A 117 9.17 -20.02 -5.46
CA GLU A 117 10.29 -20.52 -6.26
C GLU A 117 11.63 -20.05 -5.71
N ILE A 118 11.71 -18.78 -5.31
CA ILE A 118 12.91 -18.21 -4.70
C ILE A 118 13.24 -18.91 -3.38
N PHE A 119 12.26 -19.04 -2.49
CA PHE A 119 12.46 -19.65 -1.19
C PHE A 119 12.82 -21.14 -1.29
N SER A 120 12.13 -21.89 -2.15
CA SER A 120 12.45 -23.30 -2.38
C SER A 120 13.85 -23.50 -2.97
N ASN A 121 14.24 -22.71 -3.99
CA ASN A 121 15.58 -22.78 -4.58
C ASN A 121 16.69 -22.34 -3.61
N GLY A 122 16.39 -21.34 -2.77
CA GLY A 122 17.26 -20.87 -1.70
C GLY A 122 17.33 -21.81 -0.49
N LYS A 123 16.49 -22.86 -0.44
CA LYS A 123 16.25 -23.71 0.74
C LYS A 123 15.90 -22.90 2.00
N GLN A 124 15.24 -21.76 1.79
CA GLN A 124 14.80 -20.85 2.83
C GLN A 124 13.38 -21.21 3.25
N LYS A 125 13.20 -21.57 4.52
CA LYS A 125 11.92 -21.94 5.11
C LYS A 125 11.53 -20.97 6.21
N PHE A 126 10.24 -20.95 6.54
CA PHE A 126 9.77 -20.25 7.71
C PHE A 126 10.19 -20.98 8.99
N TYR A 127 10.77 -20.24 9.93
CA TYR A 127 11.17 -20.74 11.23
C TYR A 127 10.05 -20.48 12.25
N PRO A 128 9.64 -21.49 13.02
CA PRO A 128 8.63 -21.28 14.05
C PRO A 128 9.04 -20.23 15.07
N THR A 129 8.09 -19.40 15.51
CA THR A 129 8.31 -18.39 16.56
C THR A 129 7.76 -18.88 17.91
N SER A 130 8.02 -18.15 18.99
CA SER A 130 7.38 -18.40 20.30
C SER A 130 5.90 -18.01 20.28
N GLU A 131 5.13 -18.60 21.21
CA GLU A 131 3.70 -18.29 21.43
C GLU A 131 3.48 -16.83 21.83
N ASP A 132 4.41 -16.23 22.58
CA ASP A 132 4.34 -14.84 23.04
C ASP A 132 4.71 -13.81 21.95
N SER A 133 5.02 -14.27 20.74
CA SER A 133 5.48 -13.40 19.66
C SER A 133 4.32 -12.56 19.10
N VAL A 134 4.33 -11.26 19.39
CA VAL A 134 3.28 -10.31 18.95
C VAL A 134 3.37 -10.01 17.44
N GLY A 135 4.56 -10.18 16.83
CA GLY A 135 4.81 -9.88 15.41
C GLY A 135 5.72 -10.92 14.76
N CYS A 136 5.72 -10.97 13.43
CA CYS A 136 6.45 -11.95 12.65
C CYS A 136 7.45 -11.29 11.69
N PRO A 137 8.67 -10.94 12.16
CA PRO A 137 9.67 -10.23 11.35
C PRO A 137 10.11 -10.96 10.08
N GLN A 138 9.96 -12.29 10.04
CA GLN A 138 10.25 -13.08 8.84
C GLN A 138 9.40 -12.67 7.64
N LEU A 139 8.20 -12.11 7.87
CA LEU A 139 7.32 -11.65 6.81
C LEU A 139 7.69 -10.27 6.26
N ASP A 140 8.60 -9.53 6.92
CA ASP A 140 8.94 -8.15 6.54
C ASP A 140 9.56 -8.09 5.14
N CYS A 141 10.24 -9.17 4.72
CA CYS A 141 10.84 -9.28 3.40
C CYS A 141 9.83 -9.54 2.25
N ILE A 142 8.61 -9.98 2.56
CA ILE A 142 7.66 -10.49 1.54
C ILE A 142 7.20 -9.38 0.61
N THR A 143 6.68 -8.29 1.15
CA THR A 143 6.17 -7.19 0.31
C THR A 143 7.29 -6.52 -0.47
N VAL A 144 8.48 -6.40 0.14
CA VAL A 144 9.70 -5.90 -0.50
C VAL A 144 10.07 -6.77 -1.71
N LEU A 145 10.12 -8.09 -1.51
CA LEU A 145 10.41 -9.05 -2.58
C LEU A 145 9.39 -8.95 -3.72
N ARG A 146 8.10 -8.85 -3.41
CA ARG A 146 7.04 -8.73 -4.43
C ARG A 146 7.20 -7.47 -5.29
N VAL A 147 7.58 -6.33 -4.69
CA VAL A 147 7.86 -5.10 -5.43
C VAL A 147 9.09 -5.27 -6.33
N LEU A 148 10.16 -5.88 -5.83
CA LEU A 148 11.39 -6.14 -6.62
C LEU A 148 11.12 -7.08 -7.80
N LEU A 149 10.31 -8.12 -7.61
CA LEU A 149 9.93 -9.02 -8.71
C LEU A 149 9.04 -8.32 -9.73
N LYS A 150 8.17 -7.41 -9.29
CA LYS A 150 7.36 -6.59 -10.20
C LYS A 150 8.19 -5.60 -11.03
N LYS A 151 9.30 -5.11 -10.49
CA LYS A 151 10.30 -4.35 -11.28
C LYS A 151 10.89 -5.18 -12.42
N GLU A 152 11.13 -6.49 -12.20
CA GLU A 152 11.63 -7.38 -13.26
C GLU A 152 10.55 -7.74 -14.28
N GLU A 153 9.31 -7.91 -13.83
CA GLU A 153 8.16 -8.25 -14.68
C GLU A 153 7.72 -7.08 -15.57
N ASP A 154 7.76 -5.85 -15.05
CA ASP A 154 7.34 -4.63 -15.75
C ASP A 154 8.29 -3.45 -15.44
N PRO A 155 9.47 -3.40 -16.09
CA PRO A 155 10.46 -2.34 -15.88
C PRO A 155 9.95 -0.96 -16.28
N GLU A 156 9.16 -0.86 -17.36
CA GLU A 156 8.63 0.41 -17.85
C GLU A 156 7.70 1.06 -16.82
N ARG A 157 6.82 0.27 -16.20
CA ARG A 157 5.97 0.76 -15.12
C ARG A 157 6.78 1.15 -13.89
N TRP A 158 7.83 0.41 -13.55
CA TRP A 158 8.73 0.77 -12.45
C TRP A 158 9.37 2.14 -12.67
N GLU A 159 10.01 2.36 -13.83
CA GLU A 159 10.70 3.62 -14.17
C GLU A 159 9.73 4.80 -14.15
N LYS A 160 8.52 4.61 -14.72
CA LYS A 160 7.51 5.65 -14.82
C LYS A 160 6.85 5.98 -13.49
N GLU A 161 6.54 4.98 -12.67
CA GLU A 161 5.64 5.13 -11.53
C GLU A 161 6.36 5.03 -10.17
N VAL A 162 7.34 4.14 -10.03
CA VAL A 162 7.90 3.76 -8.72
C VAL A 162 9.27 4.39 -8.45
N GLU A 163 10.15 4.46 -9.45
CA GLU A 163 11.54 4.90 -9.26
C GLU A 163 11.65 6.31 -8.66
N CYS A 164 10.74 7.20 -9.06
CA CYS A 164 10.70 8.59 -8.62
C CYS A 164 10.02 8.79 -7.25
N MET A 165 9.49 7.73 -6.61
CA MET A 165 8.77 7.85 -5.33
C MET A 165 9.72 8.26 -4.19
N GLU A 166 9.24 9.18 -3.35
CA GLU A 166 9.97 9.62 -2.16
C GLU A 166 10.05 8.47 -1.14
N TYR A 167 11.21 8.30 -0.53
CA TYR A 167 11.48 7.24 0.44
C TYR A 167 12.32 7.70 1.64
N HIS A 168 12.55 9.02 1.73
CA HIS A 168 13.22 9.75 2.80
C HIS A 168 14.58 9.16 3.20
N ASP A 169 15.42 8.84 2.20
CA ASP A 169 16.72 8.16 2.41
C ASP A 169 17.56 8.79 3.52
N LEU A 170 17.81 10.10 3.40
CA LEU A 170 18.66 10.83 4.35
C LEU A 170 18.09 10.79 5.77
N ALA A 171 16.78 10.98 5.93
CA ALA A 171 16.14 10.93 7.24
C ALA A 171 16.14 9.51 7.82
N ARG A 172 15.83 8.49 7.01
CA ARG A 172 15.86 7.09 7.44
C ARG A 172 17.25 6.62 7.84
N ARG A 173 18.31 7.09 7.19
CA ARG A 173 19.70 6.79 7.59
C ARG A 173 20.06 7.31 8.98
N THR A 174 19.36 8.33 9.48
CA THR A 174 19.55 8.83 10.85
C THR A 174 18.89 7.93 11.90
N GLU A 175 17.90 7.12 11.52
CA GLU A 175 17.27 6.12 12.38
C GLU A 175 18.09 4.82 12.39
N VAL A 176 19.27 4.88 13.02
CA VAL A 176 20.31 3.85 12.94
C VAL A 176 19.80 2.44 13.31
N GLU A 177 18.97 2.31 14.34
CA GLU A 177 18.44 1.01 14.78
C GLU A 177 17.51 0.39 13.73
N THR A 178 16.51 1.15 13.28
CA THR A 178 15.57 0.73 12.22
C THR A 178 16.31 0.42 10.93
N TRP A 179 17.23 1.30 10.51
CA TRP A 179 18.05 1.11 9.31
C TRP A 179 18.86 -0.18 9.36
N ASN A 180 19.50 -0.47 10.49
CA ASN A 180 20.28 -1.69 10.65
C ASN A 180 19.41 -2.94 10.70
N ALA A 181 18.22 -2.85 11.29
CA ALA A 181 17.25 -3.95 11.28
C ALA A 181 16.80 -4.26 9.85
N ASP A 182 16.40 -3.25 9.07
CA ASP A 182 16.03 -3.37 7.65
C ASP A 182 17.17 -3.97 6.81
N LEU A 183 18.38 -3.43 6.97
CA LEU A 183 19.56 -3.89 6.24
C LEU A 183 19.88 -5.35 6.52
N ASN A 184 19.90 -5.76 7.80
CA ASN A 184 20.32 -7.10 8.17
C ASN A 184 19.21 -8.15 7.97
N ASN A 185 17.98 -7.82 8.37
CA ASN A 185 16.87 -8.78 8.37
C ASN A 185 16.17 -8.90 7.02
N VAL A 186 16.25 -7.86 6.17
CA VAL A 186 15.62 -7.87 4.85
C VAL A 186 16.66 -7.86 3.73
N ALA A 187 17.47 -6.80 3.61
CA ALA A 187 18.34 -6.65 2.44
C ALA A 187 19.42 -7.74 2.34
N LYS A 188 20.17 -7.99 3.43
CA LYS A 188 21.18 -9.05 3.49
C LYS A 188 20.55 -10.44 3.44
N TYR A 189 19.37 -10.63 4.03
CA TYR A 189 18.62 -11.88 3.95
C TYR A 189 18.24 -12.24 2.51
N LEU A 190 17.66 -11.28 1.77
CA LEU A 190 17.29 -11.46 0.37
C LEU A 190 18.51 -11.71 -0.53
N ARG A 191 19.59 -10.96 -0.33
CA ARG A 191 20.81 -11.09 -1.17
C ARG A 191 21.61 -12.36 -0.87
N GLY A 192 21.80 -12.69 0.41
CA GLY A 192 22.61 -13.83 0.85
C GLY A 192 21.80 -15.14 0.85
N PRO A 193 21.05 -15.42 1.94
CA PRO A 193 20.21 -16.61 2.06
C PRO A 193 19.27 -16.90 0.87
N CYS A 194 18.55 -15.90 0.35
CA CYS A 194 17.65 -16.09 -0.80
C CYS A 194 18.36 -16.01 -2.16
N LYS A 195 19.67 -15.74 -2.19
CA LYS A 195 20.51 -15.69 -3.41
C LYS A 195 20.01 -14.70 -4.47
N LEU A 196 19.55 -13.52 -4.04
CA LEU A 196 19.07 -12.46 -4.94
C LEU A 196 20.14 -11.37 -5.14
N GLN A 197 21.38 -11.75 -5.47
CA GLN A 197 22.48 -10.78 -5.65
C GLN A 197 22.24 -9.78 -6.80
N ARG A 198 21.29 -10.09 -7.70
CA ARG A 198 20.83 -9.22 -8.79
C ARG A 198 20.16 -7.92 -8.32
N PHE A 199 19.66 -7.86 -7.09
CA PHE A 199 19.15 -6.63 -6.49
C PHE A 199 20.18 -6.05 -5.52
N SER A 200 20.67 -4.82 -5.76
CA SER A 200 21.62 -4.16 -4.86
C SER A 200 21.02 -3.90 -3.48
N GLU A 201 21.87 -3.75 -2.45
CA GLU A 201 21.41 -3.36 -1.11
C GLU A 201 20.69 -2.02 -1.15
N ASP A 202 21.22 -1.03 -1.88
CA ASP A 202 20.60 0.28 -2.03
C ASP A 202 19.20 0.19 -2.67
N LEU A 203 19.01 -0.63 -3.70
CA LEU A 203 17.69 -0.82 -4.31
C LEU A 203 16.71 -1.47 -3.32
N ILE A 204 17.15 -2.45 -2.53
CA ILE A 204 16.28 -3.08 -1.54
C ILE A 204 15.91 -2.07 -0.44
N MET A 205 16.88 -1.29 0.05
CA MET A 205 16.66 -0.25 1.05
C MET A 205 15.77 0.89 0.55
N GLN A 206 15.87 1.23 -0.73
CA GLN A 206 14.96 2.14 -1.43
C GLN A 206 13.52 1.59 -1.42
N VAL A 207 13.32 0.33 -1.84
CA VAL A 207 11.99 -0.31 -1.84
C VAL A 207 11.38 -0.34 -0.43
N ILE A 208 12.17 -0.65 0.60
CA ILE A 208 11.69 -0.60 1.99
C ILE A 208 11.19 0.80 2.32
N GLY A 209 11.97 1.84 2.05
CA GLY A 209 11.57 3.22 2.31
C GLY A 209 10.33 3.65 1.52
N ILE A 210 10.23 3.25 0.24
CA ILE A 210 9.06 3.52 -0.60
C ILE A 210 7.81 2.91 0.05
N LEU A 211 7.88 1.68 0.56
CA LEU A 211 6.76 1.03 1.22
C LEU A 211 6.35 1.72 2.53
N GLU A 212 7.31 2.14 3.36
CA GLU A 212 7.01 2.85 4.61
C GLU A 212 6.37 4.23 4.38
N VAL A 213 6.81 4.93 3.33
CA VAL A 213 6.33 6.27 3.02
C VAL A 213 5.03 6.26 2.21
N ASN A 214 4.83 5.30 1.32
CA ASN A 214 3.78 5.39 0.28
C ASN A 214 2.76 4.24 0.26
N ALA A 215 2.96 3.16 1.02
CA ALA A 215 2.01 2.05 0.99
C ALA A 215 0.69 2.40 1.70
N PHE A 216 -0.41 1.85 1.18
CA PHE A 216 -1.74 1.99 1.74
C PHE A 216 -2.16 0.69 2.43
N GLU A 217 -2.71 0.80 3.63
CA GLU A 217 -3.35 -0.32 4.30
C GLU A 217 -4.75 -0.58 3.75
N GLY A 218 -5.07 -1.85 3.54
CA GLY A 218 -6.38 -2.32 3.09
C GLY A 218 -6.83 -3.56 3.86
N ARG A 219 -8.06 -3.99 3.57
CA ARG A 219 -8.62 -5.24 4.10
C ARG A 219 -9.11 -6.12 2.96
N THR A 220 -8.87 -7.43 3.07
CA THR A 220 -9.46 -8.41 2.16
C THR A 220 -10.98 -8.48 2.37
N ALA A 221 -11.69 -9.20 1.48
CA ALA A 221 -13.12 -9.45 1.66
C ALA A 221 -13.45 -10.15 3.00
N ALA A 222 -12.51 -10.95 3.53
CA ALA A 222 -12.59 -11.61 4.83
C ALA A 222 -12.12 -10.73 6.01
N GLY A 223 -11.76 -9.47 5.76
CA GLY A 223 -11.36 -8.50 6.79
C GLY A 223 -9.88 -8.53 7.20
N TYR A 224 -9.06 -9.38 6.58
CA TYR A 224 -7.63 -9.48 6.89
C TYR A 224 -6.84 -8.29 6.36
N VAL A 225 -5.92 -7.76 7.16
CA VAL A 225 -5.14 -6.57 6.83
C VAL A 225 -4.01 -6.91 5.87
N PHE A 226 -3.79 -6.05 4.89
CA PHE A 226 -2.62 -6.08 3.99
C PHE A 226 -2.14 -4.64 3.74
N ARG A 227 -0.95 -4.49 3.16
CA ARG A 227 -0.50 -3.23 2.55
C ARG A 227 -0.33 -3.38 1.04
N GLY A 228 -0.58 -2.32 0.29
CA GLY A 228 -0.37 -2.27 -1.15
C GLY A 228 0.31 -0.98 -1.59
N LEU A 229 1.15 -1.06 -2.62
CA LEU A 229 1.84 0.09 -3.21
C LEU A 229 1.07 0.59 -4.43
N TYR A 230 0.58 1.83 -4.38
CA TYR A 230 -0.23 2.48 -5.42
C TYR A 230 0.46 3.80 -5.80
N PRO A 231 1.38 3.78 -6.77
CA PRO A 231 2.24 4.93 -7.06
C PRO A 231 1.51 6.25 -7.31
N MET A 232 0.48 6.26 -8.14
CA MET A 232 -0.26 7.49 -8.46
C MET A 232 -1.02 8.01 -7.24
N THR A 233 -1.72 7.12 -6.52
CA THR A 233 -2.45 7.51 -5.31
C THR A 233 -1.49 7.94 -4.19
N GLY A 234 -0.26 7.41 -4.16
CA GLY A 234 0.79 7.76 -3.20
C GLY A 234 1.26 9.21 -3.27
N ILE A 235 1.04 9.91 -4.40
CA ILE A 235 1.41 11.32 -4.58
C ILE A 235 0.49 12.28 -3.79
N LEU A 236 -0.67 11.81 -3.30
CA LEU A 236 -1.59 12.65 -2.53
C LEU A 236 -0.91 13.21 -1.29
N ALA A 237 -0.80 14.53 -1.20
CA ALA A 237 -0.26 15.22 -0.03
C ALA A 237 -1.21 15.11 1.18
N HIS A 238 -0.63 15.30 2.37
CA HIS A 238 -1.42 15.30 3.61
C HIS A 238 -2.24 16.58 3.81
N ASN A 239 -3.48 16.41 4.26
CA ASN A 239 -4.21 17.43 5.00
C ASN A 239 -5.05 16.78 6.12
N CYS A 240 -5.13 17.40 7.30
CA CYS A 240 -5.97 16.90 8.40
C CYS A 240 -7.47 17.04 8.12
N VAL A 241 -7.83 17.86 7.12
CA VAL A 241 -9.18 18.00 6.56
C VAL A 241 -9.12 17.57 5.09
N PRO A 242 -9.16 16.25 4.82
CA PRO A 242 -8.97 15.73 3.49
C PRO A 242 -10.15 16.06 2.57
N ASN A 243 -9.87 16.28 1.28
CA ASN A 243 -10.89 16.45 0.24
C ASN A 243 -11.06 15.21 -0.66
N THR A 244 -10.32 14.13 -0.39
CA THR A 244 -10.43 12.85 -1.10
C THR A 244 -10.60 11.67 -0.14
N SER A 245 -11.39 10.68 -0.57
CA SER A 245 -11.57 9.40 0.11
C SER A 245 -11.12 8.27 -0.80
N ARG A 246 -10.58 7.21 -0.19
CA ARG A 246 -10.10 6.01 -0.91
C ARG A 246 -10.82 4.76 -0.45
N SER A 247 -11.03 3.85 -1.38
CA SER A 247 -11.53 2.49 -1.12
C SER A 247 -10.76 1.50 -1.96
N ILE A 248 -10.36 0.38 -1.37
CA ILE A 248 -9.69 -0.71 -2.08
C ILE A 248 -10.71 -1.84 -2.29
N TYR A 249 -10.75 -2.40 -3.49
CA TYR A 249 -11.70 -3.43 -3.90
C TYR A 249 -10.95 -4.75 -4.14
N PRO A 250 -10.84 -5.65 -3.13
CA PRO A 250 -10.12 -6.92 -3.27
C PRO A 250 -10.64 -7.81 -4.40
N SER A 251 -11.95 -7.77 -4.67
CA SER A 251 -12.60 -8.50 -5.77
C SER A 251 -12.20 -8.02 -7.16
N GLU A 252 -11.59 -6.84 -7.27
CA GLU A 252 -11.18 -6.21 -8.52
C GLU A 252 -9.66 -6.07 -8.59
N ASN A 253 -8.94 -7.17 -8.30
CA ASN A 253 -7.47 -7.19 -8.24
C ASN A 253 -6.91 -6.12 -7.31
N TYR A 254 -7.56 -5.91 -6.16
CA TYR A 254 -7.17 -4.91 -5.16
C TYR A 254 -7.10 -3.49 -5.72
N ARG A 255 -7.90 -3.16 -6.74
CA ARG A 255 -7.96 -1.80 -7.30
C ARG A 255 -8.32 -0.78 -6.21
N ILE A 256 -7.55 0.29 -6.12
CA ILE A 256 -7.89 1.47 -5.32
C ILE A 256 -8.71 2.43 -6.17
N ARG A 257 -9.77 2.98 -5.59
CA ARG A 257 -10.53 4.10 -6.15
C ARG A 257 -10.43 5.30 -5.24
N LEU A 258 -9.99 6.42 -5.79
CA LEU A 258 -10.00 7.71 -5.13
C LEU A 258 -11.24 8.48 -5.55
N ARG A 259 -11.98 9.04 -4.60
CA ARG A 259 -13.22 9.79 -4.84
C ARG A 259 -13.16 11.18 -4.20
N ALA A 260 -13.82 12.14 -4.83
CA ALA A 260 -13.99 13.48 -4.29
C ALA A 260 -14.94 13.47 -3.07
N MET A 261 -14.51 14.02 -1.94
CA MET A 261 -15.37 14.17 -0.74
C MET A 261 -16.22 15.44 -0.77
N VAL A 262 -15.80 16.41 -1.58
CA VAL A 262 -16.41 17.73 -1.78
C VAL A 262 -16.36 18.08 -3.27
N ASP A 263 -17.05 19.14 -3.68
CA ASP A 263 -16.84 19.70 -5.01
C ASP A 263 -15.40 20.25 -5.12
N LEU A 264 -14.71 19.88 -6.20
CA LEU A 264 -13.33 20.25 -6.46
C LEU A 264 -13.26 21.15 -7.69
N LYS A 265 -12.48 22.22 -7.60
CA LYS A 265 -12.19 23.08 -8.75
C LYS A 265 -11.01 22.55 -9.55
N GLU A 266 -10.99 22.83 -10.84
CA GLU A 266 -9.79 22.66 -11.66
C GLU A 266 -8.59 23.36 -10.99
N GLY A 267 -7.44 22.67 -10.96
CA GLY A 267 -6.21 23.14 -10.32
C GLY A 267 -6.21 23.06 -8.79
N GLN A 268 -7.32 22.67 -8.13
CA GLN A 268 -7.35 22.52 -6.69
C GLN A 268 -6.50 21.31 -6.25
N GLN A 269 -5.66 21.51 -5.23
CA GLN A 269 -4.85 20.45 -4.64
C GLN A 269 -5.72 19.34 -4.05
N LEU A 270 -5.40 18.10 -4.42
CA LEU A 270 -5.99 16.90 -3.87
C LEU A 270 -5.17 16.43 -2.69
N ASN A 271 -5.86 16.10 -1.60
CA ASN A 271 -5.20 15.72 -0.36
C ASN A 271 -5.95 14.60 0.36
N HIS A 272 -5.19 13.85 1.14
CA HIS A 272 -5.69 12.76 1.97
C HIS A 272 -5.14 12.90 3.40
N SER A 273 -5.72 12.18 4.37
CA SER A 273 -5.21 12.16 5.74
C SER A 273 -4.31 10.94 5.95
N TYR A 274 -3.04 11.15 6.27
CA TYR A 274 -2.11 10.07 6.63
C TYR A 274 -2.29 9.60 8.07
N THR A 275 -3.11 10.31 8.85
CA THR A 275 -3.42 10.03 10.25
C THR A 275 -4.93 9.90 10.45
N TYR A 276 -5.34 9.46 11.64
CA TYR A 276 -6.75 9.42 12.00
C TYR A 276 -7.28 10.84 12.19
N THR A 277 -8.32 11.19 11.43
CA THR A 277 -8.94 12.53 11.49
C THR A 277 -9.60 12.82 12.84
N LEU A 278 -9.93 11.79 13.62
CA LEU A 278 -10.52 11.92 14.97
C LEU A 278 -9.47 12.08 16.09
N SER A 279 -8.18 12.01 15.78
CA SER A 279 -7.13 12.30 16.76
C SER A 279 -6.97 13.81 16.94
N GLY A 280 -6.58 14.25 18.13
CA GLY A 280 -6.25 15.65 18.44
C GLY A 280 -4.92 16.11 17.83
N THR A 281 -4.67 17.43 17.78
CA THR A 281 -3.54 18.03 17.05
C THR A 281 -2.19 17.47 17.47
N ARG A 282 -1.95 17.30 18.77
CA ARG A 282 -0.68 16.78 19.27
C ARG A 282 -0.37 15.39 18.69
N TYR A 283 -1.32 14.45 18.81
CA TYR A 283 -1.14 13.08 18.32
C TYR A 283 -0.93 13.03 16.81
N ARG A 284 -1.71 13.82 16.05
CA ARG A 284 -1.54 13.91 14.59
C ARG A 284 -0.13 14.40 14.22
N GLN A 285 0.37 15.44 14.88
CA GLN A 285 1.71 15.98 14.60
C GLN A 285 2.83 14.99 14.97
N GLU A 286 2.73 14.32 16.11
CA GLU A 286 3.69 13.29 16.52
C GLU A 286 3.73 12.14 15.50
N HIS A 287 2.56 11.64 15.08
CA HIS A 287 2.44 10.56 14.09
C HIS A 287 3.02 10.94 12.71
N LEU A 288 2.73 12.15 12.22
CA LEU A 288 3.25 12.63 10.94
C LEU A 288 4.75 12.87 11.00
N LYS A 289 5.26 13.41 12.12
CA LYS A 289 6.68 13.64 12.30
C LYS A 289 7.46 12.33 12.34
N SER A 290 6.96 11.32 13.06
CA SER A 290 7.64 10.04 13.21
C SER A 290 7.54 9.17 11.94
N GLY A 291 6.40 9.17 11.26
CA GLY A 291 6.17 8.26 10.13
C GLY A 291 6.41 8.88 8.75
N LYS A 292 6.37 10.21 8.64
CA LYS A 292 6.40 10.95 7.36
C LYS A 292 7.39 12.12 7.36
N PHE A 293 8.14 12.33 8.45
CA PHE A 293 9.25 13.29 8.53
C PHE A 293 8.87 14.77 8.29
N PHE A 294 7.62 15.17 8.55
CA PHE A 294 7.19 16.57 8.42
C PHE A 294 6.24 17.03 9.54
N ILE A 295 6.08 18.36 9.67
CA ILE A 295 5.11 19.00 10.58
C ILE A 295 3.99 19.61 9.75
N CYS A 296 2.74 19.23 10.03
CA CYS A 296 1.59 19.71 9.28
C CYS A 296 1.24 21.16 9.64
N LYS A 297 1.02 22.00 8.63
CA LYS A 297 0.60 23.41 8.79
C LYS A 297 -0.77 23.70 8.17
N CYS A 298 -1.62 22.67 8.03
CA CYS A 298 -2.98 22.88 7.52
C CYS A 298 -3.83 23.73 8.48
N GLU A 299 -4.94 24.28 7.99
CA GLU A 299 -5.84 25.17 8.74
C GLU A 299 -6.21 24.61 10.13
N ARG A 300 -6.57 23.33 10.20
CA ARG A 300 -6.90 22.66 11.47
C ARG A 300 -5.72 22.56 12.44
N CYS A 301 -4.50 22.43 11.94
CA CYS A 301 -3.30 22.29 12.78
C CYS A 301 -2.80 23.62 13.34
N VAL A 302 -3.06 24.73 12.63
CA VAL A 302 -2.66 26.08 13.07
C VAL A 302 -3.73 26.76 13.93
N ASP A 303 -4.98 26.31 13.86
CA ASP A 303 -6.08 26.77 14.70
C ASP A 303 -6.06 26.06 16.09
N PRO A 304 -5.90 26.81 17.20
CA PRO A 304 -5.95 26.25 18.56
C PRO A 304 -7.28 25.57 18.93
N THR A 305 -8.38 25.92 18.26
CA THR A 305 -9.71 25.33 18.47
C THR A 305 -9.96 24.09 17.60
N GLU A 306 -9.01 23.73 16.73
CA GLU A 306 -9.14 22.64 15.75
C GLU A 306 -10.40 22.80 14.88
N LEU A 307 -10.63 23.98 14.31
CA LEU A 307 -11.83 24.35 13.55
C LEU A 307 -13.10 24.29 14.41
N GLY A 308 -13.00 24.80 15.65
CA GLY A 308 -14.10 24.82 16.63
C GLY A 308 -14.47 23.45 17.21
N THR A 309 -13.75 22.38 16.87
CA THR A 309 -14.04 21.03 17.38
C THR A 309 -13.53 20.81 18.80
N HIS A 310 -12.53 21.58 19.23
CA HIS A 310 -11.94 21.51 20.57
C HIS A 310 -11.45 20.09 20.96
N PHE A 311 -11.07 19.25 20.00
CA PHE A 311 -10.64 17.86 20.21
C PHE A 311 -9.54 17.70 21.27
N SER A 312 -8.63 18.68 21.37
CA SER A 312 -7.52 18.69 22.33
C SER A 312 -7.66 19.74 23.44
N SER A 313 -8.77 20.46 23.52
CA SER A 313 -8.95 21.52 24.51
C SER A 313 -9.43 20.96 25.85
N PHE A 314 -8.96 21.55 26.95
CA PHE A 314 -9.52 21.33 28.28
C PHE A 314 -10.46 22.48 28.61
N LYS A 315 -11.65 22.19 29.13
CA LYS A 315 -12.55 23.23 29.65
C LYS A 315 -12.00 23.75 30.98
N CYS A 316 -11.77 25.05 31.11
CA CYS A 316 -11.36 25.62 32.40
C CYS A 316 -12.49 25.45 33.42
N THR A 317 -12.19 24.89 34.59
CA THR A 317 -13.18 24.71 35.66
C THR A 317 -13.49 26.00 36.42
N LYS A 318 -12.70 27.07 36.19
CA LYS A 318 -12.86 28.38 36.84
C LYS A 318 -13.63 29.39 35.98
N CYS A 319 -13.83 29.11 34.70
CA CYS A 319 -14.50 30.01 33.76
C CYS A 319 -15.86 29.41 33.36
N GLU A 320 -16.92 30.22 33.39
CA GLU A 320 -18.29 29.76 33.13
C GLU A 320 -18.46 29.13 31.73
N TYR A 321 -17.75 29.68 30.74
CA TYR A 321 -17.80 29.23 29.34
C TYR A 321 -16.64 28.32 28.92
N GLY A 322 -15.70 28.05 29.84
CA GLY A 322 -14.47 27.32 29.56
C GLY A 322 -13.31 28.20 29.16
#